data_AF-A0A7V7RMJ1-F1
#
_entry.id   AF-A0A7V7RMJ1-F1
#
_cell.length_a   1.000
_cell.length_b   1.000
_cell.length_c   1.000
_cell.angle_alpha   90.00
_cell.angle_beta   90.00
_cell.angle_gamma   90.00
#
_symmetry.space_group_name_H-M   'P 1'
#
loop_
_entity.id
_entity.type
_entity.pdbx_description
1 polymer ?
#
loop_
_entity_poly.entity_id
_entity_poly.type
_entity_poly.pdbx_seq_one_letter_code
_entity_poly.pdbx_strand_id
1 'polypeptide(L)'
;MKYENLLNQYKSLWQNRQLITDENTPEQVLKMTIQRELLDENAHPRVRKSLYEKFYQAIKRINESTLVAEDKEELISIHIFLMEQLRK
;
A
#
# COMPACT_ATOMS: atom_id res chain seq x y z
N MET A 1 15.93 -0.52 -8.19
CA MET A 1 15.21 -0.37 -9.46
C MET A 1 13.75 -0.87 -9.41
N LYS A 2 13.45 -2.17 -9.30
CA LYS A 2 12.03 -2.66 -9.33
C LYS A 2 11.14 -2.05 -8.23
N TYR A 3 11.58 -2.10 -6.97
CA TYR A 3 10.82 -1.53 -5.84
C TYR A 3 10.76 0.00 -5.82
N GLU A 4 11.72 0.69 -6.44
CA GLU A 4 11.67 2.15 -6.58
C GLU A 4 10.58 2.57 -7.56
N ASN A 5 10.46 1.86 -8.70
CA ASN A 5 9.38 2.08 -9.65
C ASN A 5 8.02 1.81 -8.98
N LEU A 6 7.85 0.66 -8.33
CA LEU A 6 6.62 0.31 -7.62
C LEU A 6 6.27 1.33 -6.52
N LEU A 7 7.26 1.81 -5.77
CA LEU A 7 7.05 2.83 -4.75
C LEU A 7 6.59 4.16 -5.36
N ASN A 8 7.18 4.57 -6.49
CA ASN A 8 6.78 5.80 -7.16
C ASN A 8 5.38 5.71 -7.76
N GLN A 9 5.03 4.57 -8.36
CA GLN A 9 3.69 4.31 -8.85
C GLN A 9 2.67 4.21 -7.72
N TYR A 10 3.02 3.56 -6.62
CA TYR A 10 2.17 3.56 -5.44
C TYR A 10 1.99 4.99 -4.92
N LYS A 11 3.05 5.79 -4.79
CA LYS A 11 2.91 7.21 -4.38
C LYS A 11 2.03 8.04 -5.31
N SER A 12 1.95 7.75 -6.61
CA SER A 12 1.08 8.48 -7.52
C SER A 12 -0.42 8.18 -7.28
N LEU A 13 -0.74 6.96 -6.82
CA LEU A 13 -2.10 6.55 -6.51
C LEU A 13 -2.63 7.08 -5.17
N TRP A 14 -1.73 7.35 -4.22
CA TRP A 14 -2.08 7.91 -2.91
C TRP A 14 -1.37 9.27 -2.75
N GLN A 15 -2.06 10.37 -3.08
CA GLN A 15 -1.54 11.74 -2.95
C GLN A 15 -0.87 11.95 -1.58
N ASN A 16 0.47 12.05 -1.61
CA ASN A 16 1.37 12.46 -0.53
C ASN A 16 0.93 12.11 0.90
N ARG A 17 1.40 10.96 1.40
CA ARG A 17 1.65 10.78 2.84
C ARG A 17 3.11 10.41 3.03
N GLN A 18 3.93 11.44 3.13
CA GLN A 18 5.35 11.32 3.43
C GLN A 18 5.54 10.81 4.86
N LEU A 19 5.94 9.55 4.98
CA LEU A 19 6.64 9.04 6.16
C LEU A 19 7.83 8.23 5.64
N ILE A 20 8.80 8.96 5.06
CA ILE A 20 10.08 8.39 4.61
C ILE A 20 11.11 8.91 5.61
N THR A 21 11.63 8.02 6.44
CA THR A 21 12.92 8.21 7.11
C THR A 21 14.00 7.77 6.14
N ASP A 22 15.05 8.58 5.96
CA ASP A 22 16.12 8.40 4.95
C ASP A 22 16.90 7.07 5.07
N GLU A 23 16.70 6.30 6.14
CA GLU A 23 17.40 5.05 6.42
C GLU A 23 16.75 3.80 5.82
N ASN A 24 15.52 3.88 5.29
CA ASN A 24 14.79 2.71 4.81
C ASN A 24 14.97 2.45 3.31
N THR A 25 15.09 1.17 2.94
CA THR A 25 15.11 0.76 1.53
C THR A 25 13.73 1.00 0.86
N PRO A 26 13.67 1.22 -0.46
CA PRO A 26 12.39 1.44 -1.18
C PRO A 26 11.35 0.34 -0.97
N GLU A 27 11.79 -0.91 -0.83
CA GLU A 27 10.93 -2.05 -0.52
C GLU A 27 10.32 -1.95 0.90
N GLN A 28 11.14 -1.62 1.90
CA GLN A 28 10.67 -1.44 3.27
C GLN A 28 9.67 -0.29 3.35
N VAL A 29 9.97 0.83 2.70
CA VAL A 29 9.08 1.99 2.64
C VAL A 29 7.74 1.60 2.01
N LEU A 30 7.75 0.86 0.88
CA LEU A 30 6.53 0.40 0.22
C LEU A 30 5.71 -0.50 1.17
N LYS A 31 6.32 -1.52 1.76
CA LYS A 31 5.64 -2.47 2.66
C LYS A 31 5.06 -1.78 3.89
N MET A 32 5.84 -0.92 4.54
CA MET A 32 5.38 -0.13 5.68
C MET A 32 4.21 0.78 5.31
N THR A 33 4.28 1.44 4.14
CA THR A 33 3.20 2.34 3.69
C THR A 33 1.91 1.56 3.44
N ILE A 34 2.00 0.40 2.77
CA ILE A 34 0.84 -0.48 2.55
C ILE A 34 0.28 -0.99 3.88
N GLN A 35 1.13 -1.44 4.81
CA GLN A 35 0.71 -1.92 6.12
C GLN A 35 -0.05 -0.86 6.91
N ARG A 36 0.46 0.37 6.96
CA ARG A 36 -0.21 1.49 7.65
C ARG A 36 -1.56 1.84 7.02
N GLU A 37 -1.64 1.76 5.69
CA GLU A 37 -2.89 1.95 4.97
C GLU A 37 -3.88 0.84 5.28
N LEU A 38 -3.45 -0.42 5.29
CA LEU A 38 -4.28 -1.57 5.63
C LEU A 38 -4.84 -1.49 7.06
N LEU A 39 -4.04 -1.02 8.01
CA LEU A 39 -4.44 -0.79 9.40
C LEU A 39 -5.22 0.51 9.63
N ASP A 40 -5.36 1.33 8.58
CA ASP A 40 -6.02 2.64 8.61
C ASP A 40 -5.51 3.51 9.77
N GLU A 41 -4.19 3.46 10.02
CA GLU A 41 -3.55 4.10 11.17
C GLU A 41 -3.71 5.62 11.16
N ASN A 42 -3.76 6.20 9.96
CA ASN A 42 -3.93 7.64 9.75
C ASN A 42 -5.36 8.13 9.98
N ALA A 43 -6.35 7.23 10.07
CA ALA A 43 -7.73 7.60 10.35
C ALA A 43 -7.94 7.78 11.86
N HIS A 44 -8.76 8.76 12.23
CA HIS A 44 -9.18 8.95 13.62
C HIS A 44 -9.86 7.66 14.12
N PRO A 45 -9.61 7.20 15.37
CA PRO A 45 -10.09 5.89 15.85
C PRO A 45 -11.58 5.63 15.64
N ARG A 46 -12.41 6.69 15.70
CA ARG A 46 -13.87 6.61 15.51
C ARG A 46 -14.33 6.29 14.08
N VAL A 47 -13.52 6.57 13.06
CA VAL A 47 -13.86 6.35 11.64
C VAL A 47 -12.95 5.30 11.01
N ARG A 48 -12.13 4.62 11.83
CA ARG A 48 -11.19 3.61 11.40
C ARG A 48 -11.93 2.43 10.79
N LYS A 49 -11.56 2.08 9.56
CA LYS A 49 -12.15 0.94 8.85
C LYS A 49 -11.46 -0.36 9.21
N SER A 50 -12.16 -1.47 8.97
CA SER A 50 -11.58 -2.78 9.15
C SER A 50 -10.47 -3.05 8.12
N LEU A 51 -9.56 -3.94 8.49
CA LEU A 51 -8.47 -4.41 7.64
C LEU A 51 -8.99 -4.90 6.26
N TYR A 52 -10.09 -5.64 6.24
CA TYR A 52 -10.70 -6.15 5.02
C TYR A 52 -11.28 -5.04 4.11
N GLU A 53 -11.93 -4.03 4.70
CA GLU A 53 -12.46 -2.90 3.94
C GLU A 53 -11.35 -2.07 3.30
N LYS A 54 -10.24 -1.87 4.03
CA LYS A 54 -9.07 -1.17 3.51
C LYS A 54 -8.36 -1.96 2.43
N PHE A 55 -8.21 -3.27 2.62
CA PHE A 55 -7.70 -4.17 1.60
C PHE A 55 -8.56 -4.07 0.32
N TYR A 56 -9.88 -4.20 0.43
CA TYR A 56 -10.78 -4.07 -0.71
C TYR A 56 -10.63 -2.72 -1.43
N GLN A 57 -10.59 -1.61 -0.68
CA GLN A 57 -10.41 -0.27 -1.25
C GLN A 57 -9.07 -0.10 -1.97
N ALA A 58 -7.99 -0.64 -1.40
CA ALA A 58 -6.66 -0.59 -1.98
C ALA A 58 -6.58 -1.38 -3.29
N ILE A 59 -7.06 -2.63 -3.30
CA ILE A 59 -7.11 -3.47 -4.50
C ILE A 59 -7.97 -2.82 -5.59
N LYS A 60 -9.14 -2.30 -5.22
CA LYS A 60 -10.01 -1.58 -6.16
C LYS A 60 -9.29 -0.41 -6.81
N ARG A 61 -8.60 0.43 -6.02
CA ARG A 61 -7.82 1.59 -6.53
C ARG A 61 -6.69 1.16 -7.45
N ILE A 62 -5.94 0.11 -7.11
CA ILE A 62 -4.86 -0.42 -7.96
C ILE A 62 -5.44 -0.92 -9.27
N ASN A 63 -6.54 -1.66 -9.22
CA ASN A 63 -7.14 -2.24 -10.42
C ASN A 63 -7.69 -1.15 -11.37
N GLU A 64 -8.35 -0.13 -10.82
CA GLU A 64 -8.90 1.02 -11.55
C GLU A 64 -7.82 2.02 -12.02
N SER A 65 -6.57 1.86 -11.59
CA SER A 65 -5.48 2.76 -11.97
C SER A 65 -5.03 2.60 -13.43
N THR A 66 -4.29 3.58 -13.95
CA THR A 66 -3.66 3.53 -15.28
C THR A 66 -2.27 2.88 -15.26
N LEU A 67 -1.91 2.19 -14.17
CA LEU A 67 -0.63 1.47 -14.08
C LEU A 67 -0.57 0.32 -15.10
N VAL A 68 0.64 -0.09 -15.48
CA VAL A 68 0.83 -1.26 -16.33
C VAL A 68 0.44 -2.54 -15.59
N ALA A 69 0.02 -3.56 -16.33
CA ALA A 69 -0.53 -4.79 -15.75
C ALA A 69 0.44 -5.48 -14.78
N GLU A 70 1.73 -5.56 -15.15
CA GLU A 70 2.78 -6.17 -14.32
C GLU A 70 2.90 -5.48 -12.95
N ASP A 71 2.93 -4.14 -12.93
CA ASP A 71 3.04 -3.39 -11.68
C ASP A 71 1.77 -3.50 -10.83
N LYS A 72 0.58 -3.60 -11.45
CA LYS A 72 -0.67 -3.88 -10.72
C LYS A 72 -0.63 -5.25 -10.04
N GLU A 73 -0.24 -6.28 -10.78
CA GLU A 73 -0.13 -7.65 -10.26
C GLU A 73 0.85 -7.73 -9.09
N GLU A 74 1.99 -7.05 -9.20
CA GLU A 74 2.98 -7.02 -8.12
C GLU A 74 2.45 -6.30 -6.89
N LEU A 75 1.84 -5.12 -7.06
CA LEU A 75 1.25 -4.37 -5.94
C LEU A 75 0.16 -5.20 -5.26
N ILE A 76 -0.74 -5.84 -6.02
CA ILE A 76 -1.77 -6.72 -5.48
C ILE A 76 -1.15 -7.88 -4.68
N SER A 77 -0.11 -8.51 -5.21
CA SER A 77 0.60 -9.60 -4.53
C SER A 77 1.20 -9.17 -3.20
N ILE A 78 1.80 -7.97 -3.14
CA ILE A 78 2.32 -7.39 -1.90
C ILE A 78 1.18 -7.12 -0.89
N HIS A 79 0.04 -6.60 -1.35
CA HIS A 79 -1.12 -6.36 -0.48
C HIS A 79 -1.66 -7.66 0.10
N ILE A 80 -1.75 -8.73 -0.70
CA ILE A 80 -2.19 -10.06 -0.24
C ILE A 80 -1.23 -10.59 0.82
N PHE A 81 0.07 -10.56 0.54
CA PHE A 81 1.09 -11.00 1.49
C PHE A 81 0.98 -10.28 2.84
N LEU A 82 0.88 -8.95 2.83
CA LEU A 82 0.77 -8.16 4.06
C LEU A 82 -0.55 -8.38 4.79
N MET A 83 -1.66 -8.52 4.06
CA MET A 83 -2.96 -8.87 4.62
C MET A 83 -2.90 -10.20 5.39
N GLU A 84 -2.22 -11.21 4.84
CA GLU A 84 -2.05 -12.50 5.50
C GLU A 84 -1.18 -12.41 6.75
N GLN A 85 -0.13 -11.57 6.74
CA GLN A 85 0.70 -11.35 7.93
C GLN A 85 -0.09 -10.64 9.04
N LEU A 86 -0.94 -9.67 8.71
CA LEU A 86 -1.72 -8.89 9.67
C LEU A 86 -2.95 -9.62 10.22
N ARG A 87 -3.42 -10.67 9.53
CA ARG A 87 -4.54 -11.50 9.98
C ARG A 87 -4.12 -12.56 11.02
N LYS A 88 -2.83 -12.90 11.09
CA LYS A 88 -2.29 -13.83 12.09
C LYS A 88 -2.27 -13.20 13.47
#